data_AF-A0A094QF82-F1
#
_entry.id   AF-A0A094QF82-F1
#
_cell.length_a   1.000
_cell.length_b   1.000
_cell.length_c   1.000
_cell.angle_alpha   90.00
_cell.angle_beta   90.00
_cell.angle_gamma   90.00
#
_symmetry.space_group_name_H-M   'P 1'
#
loop_
_entity.id
_entity.type
_entity.pdbx_description
1 polymer ?
#
loop_
_entity_poly.entity_id
_entity_poly.type
_entity_poly.pdbx_seq_one_letter_code
_entity_poly.pdbx_strand_id
1 'polypeptide(L)'
;YCHQHLVDLIDRYKPDILWNDIEYPDFGKHQGEYSLASVFDYFYSHVPDGLVNDRWCVSHSDYTTSEYQHRLEMESGEAWENCRGIGFSFGYNQVENESHYQSVESAIRHLVNIVSRGGNLLLNIGPTASGEIPEFQRVVLEGIGAWLTVNGSAIYGSEPYINAASSETPWIRWTQNDNDVFAIIDHVGQISFEAPSVNEISASVLGGEKLSVAREGTLISMNLSAPITKWPIVVSFKK
;
A
#
# COMPACT_ATOMS: atom_id res chain seq x y z
N TYR A 1 9.27 31.16 9.60
CA TYR A 1 8.98 30.68 8.23
C TYR A 1 8.30 29.32 8.26
N CYS A 2 9.00 28.19 8.49
CA CYS A 2 8.39 26.84 8.45
C CYS A 2 7.13 26.70 9.33
N HIS A 3 7.20 27.13 10.59
CA HIS A 3 6.05 27.14 11.49
C HIS A 3 4.85 27.89 10.90
N GLN A 4 5.05 29.12 10.41
CA GLN A 4 3.97 29.93 9.85
C GLN A 4 3.35 29.28 8.60
N HIS A 5 4.15 28.61 7.77
CA HIS A 5 3.63 27.88 6.61
C HIS A 5 2.83 26.65 7.02
N LEU A 6 3.27 25.91 8.05
CA LEU A 6 2.50 24.78 8.57
C LEU A 6 1.15 25.26 9.12
N VAL A 7 1.14 26.32 9.94
CA VAL A 7 -0.12 26.92 10.45
C VAL A 7 -1.02 27.37 9.30
N ASP A 8 -0.48 28.06 8.29
CA ASP A 8 -1.26 28.51 7.12
C ASP A 8 -1.87 27.34 6.34
N LEU A 9 -1.14 26.23 6.17
CA LEU A 9 -1.65 25.01 5.54
C LEU A 9 -2.78 24.37 6.36
N ILE A 10 -2.60 24.28 7.69
CA ILE A 10 -3.61 23.74 8.61
C ILE A 10 -4.88 24.58 8.55
N ASP A 11 -4.77 25.91 8.66
CA ASP A 11 -5.91 26.82 8.69
C ASP A 11 -6.71 26.80 7.39
N ARG A 12 -6.02 26.78 6.25
CA ARG A 12 -6.67 26.88 4.93
C ARG A 12 -7.25 25.56 4.44
N TYR A 13 -6.54 24.45 4.68
CA TYR A 13 -6.83 23.19 4.01
C TYR A 13 -7.21 22.06 4.96
N LYS A 14 -6.87 22.18 6.26
CA LYS A 14 -7.12 21.13 7.26
C LYS A 14 -6.72 19.75 6.73
N PRO A 15 -5.45 19.56 6.33
CA PRO A 15 -5.02 18.33 5.67
C PRO A 15 -5.19 17.15 6.62
N ASP A 16 -5.60 15.99 6.10
CA ASP A 16 -5.68 14.76 6.89
C ASP A 16 -4.27 14.28 7.31
N ILE A 17 -3.22 14.66 6.57
CA ILE A 17 -1.84 14.24 6.85
C ILE A 17 -0.88 15.42 6.72
N LEU A 18 -0.01 15.62 7.72
CA LEU A 18 1.19 16.43 7.59
C LEU A 18 2.39 15.52 7.31
N TRP A 19 2.81 15.46 6.05
CA TRP A 19 3.91 14.63 5.57
C TRP A 19 5.18 15.47 5.41
N ASN A 20 6.04 15.52 6.45
CA ASN A 20 7.32 16.24 6.37
C ASN A 20 8.37 15.42 5.62
N ASP A 21 9.44 16.07 5.15
CA ASP A 21 10.56 15.38 4.52
C ASP A 21 11.92 15.94 4.94
N ILE A 22 12.97 15.11 4.79
CA ILE A 22 14.40 15.34 5.06
C ILE A 22 14.77 15.64 6.52
N GLU A 23 13.87 16.23 7.32
CA GLU A 23 13.93 16.56 8.76
C GLU A 23 13.27 17.94 8.99
N TYR A 24 13.08 18.36 10.24
CA TYR A 24 12.66 19.74 10.57
C TYR A 24 13.84 20.61 11.04
N PRO A 25 13.85 21.94 10.86
CA PRO A 25 14.92 22.77 11.39
C PRO A 25 15.09 22.66 12.91
N ASP A 26 16.31 22.45 13.39
CA ASP A 26 16.62 22.17 14.82
C ASP A 26 16.00 23.16 15.79
N PHE A 27 16.03 24.46 15.46
CA PHE A 27 15.44 25.51 16.27
C PHE A 27 13.98 25.23 16.64
N GLY A 28 13.21 24.67 15.71
CA GLY A 28 11.80 24.35 15.91
C GLY A 28 11.54 22.98 16.51
N LYS A 29 12.56 22.15 16.76
CA LYS A 29 12.40 20.86 17.46
C LYS A 29 12.38 21.00 18.98
N HIS A 30 12.88 22.13 19.48
CA HIS A 30 12.97 22.42 20.92
C HIS A 30 11.75 23.19 21.43
N GLN A 31 11.72 23.51 22.71
CA GLN A 31 10.60 24.20 23.35
C GLN A 31 10.43 25.64 22.85
N GLY A 32 9.19 26.12 22.88
CA GLY A 32 8.83 27.49 22.53
C GLY A 32 7.56 27.56 21.70
N GLU A 33 7.10 28.79 21.44
CA GLU A 33 5.90 29.07 20.64
C GLU A 33 5.98 28.46 19.23
N TYR A 34 7.18 28.42 18.64
CA TYR A 34 7.43 27.91 17.29
C TYR A 34 7.82 26.42 17.23
N SER A 35 7.68 25.70 18.34
CA SER A 35 8.06 24.29 18.44
C SER A 35 7.16 23.38 17.62
N LEU A 36 7.67 22.20 17.23
CA LEU A 36 6.84 21.15 16.62
C LEU A 36 5.74 20.66 17.55
N ALA A 37 6.00 20.59 18.86
CA ALA A 37 4.96 20.26 19.83
C ALA A 37 3.78 21.25 19.75
N SER A 38 4.07 22.55 19.70
CA SER A 38 3.05 23.60 19.50
C SER A 38 2.30 23.43 18.17
N VAL A 39 3.00 23.11 17.09
CA VAL A 39 2.37 22.86 15.78
C VAL A 39 1.49 21.61 15.79
N PHE A 40 1.93 20.52 16.40
CA PHE A 40 1.16 19.27 16.49
C PHE A 40 -0.07 19.43 17.38
N ASP A 41 0.06 20.07 18.55
CA ASP A 41 -1.10 20.39 19.40
C ASP A 41 -2.12 21.25 18.64
N TYR A 42 -1.64 22.25 17.90
CA TYR A 42 -2.49 23.07 17.04
C TYR A 42 -3.15 22.23 15.95
N PHE A 43 -2.40 21.38 15.25
CA PHE A 43 -2.90 20.51 14.20
C PHE A 43 -4.01 19.58 14.70
N TYR A 44 -3.75 18.80 15.75
CA TYR A 44 -4.73 17.84 16.28
C TYR A 44 -5.96 18.52 16.92
N SER A 45 -5.84 19.77 17.40
CA SER A 45 -7.01 20.52 17.86
C SER A 45 -7.95 20.96 16.72
N HIS A 46 -7.43 21.06 15.49
CA HIS A 46 -8.19 21.46 14.30
C HIS A 46 -8.59 20.28 13.40
N VAL A 47 -7.77 19.22 13.40
CA VAL A 47 -7.95 17.98 12.64
C VAL A 47 -7.71 16.80 13.60
N PRO A 48 -8.71 16.41 14.42
CA PRO A 48 -8.53 15.41 15.47
C PRO A 48 -8.09 14.03 14.98
N ASP A 49 -8.51 13.65 13.76
CA ASP A 49 -8.14 12.39 13.11
C ASP A 49 -6.93 12.54 12.15
N GLY A 50 -6.26 13.70 12.19
CA GLY A 50 -5.10 13.98 11.35
C GLY A 50 -3.89 13.13 11.75
N LEU A 51 -2.97 12.91 10.81
CA LEU A 51 -1.77 12.10 11.02
C LEU A 51 -0.49 12.86 10.66
N VAL A 52 0.61 12.53 11.31
CA VAL A 52 1.95 13.02 10.97
C VAL A 52 2.92 11.86 10.78
N ASN A 53 3.78 11.93 9.75
CA ASN A 53 4.76 10.88 9.47
C ASN A 53 5.97 10.92 10.43
N ASP A 54 6.95 10.02 10.25
CA ASP A 54 8.13 9.90 11.12
C ASP A 54 9.36 10.74 10.68
N ARG A 55 9.19 11.68 9.74
CA ARG A 55 10.30 12.43 9.12
C ARG A 55 10.58 13.79 9.75
N TRP A 56 10.13 14.02 10.98
CA TRP A 56 10.36 15.29 11.71
C TRP A 56 11.64 15.26 12.56
N CYS A 57 12.21 14.07 12.81
CA CYS A 57 13.29 13.80 13.75
C CYS A 57 13.00 14.32 15.17
N VAL A 58 11.78 14.07 15.64
CA VAL A 58 11.36 14.21 17.04
C VAL A 58 10.73 12.89 17.48
N SER A 59 10.39 12.76 18.75
CA SER A 59 9.88 11.50 19.31
C SER A 59 8.45 11.14 18.90
N HIS A 60 7.68 12.11 18.37
CA HIS A 60 6.27 11.92 18.02
C HIS A 60 6.10 11.70 16.52
N SER A 61 5.31 10.69 16.17
CA SER A 61 4.82 10.38 14.81
C SER A 61 3.67 9.38 14.91
N ASP A 62 2.72 9.42 13.99
CA ASP A 62 1.57 8.51 13.98
C ASP A 62 1.82 7.25 13.14
N TYR A 63 2.73 7.30 12.18
CA TYR A 63 3.14 6.17 11.36
C TYR A 63 4.57 6.35 10.84
N THR A 64 5.23 5.23 10.54
CA THR A 64 6.59 5.22 10.00
C THR A 64 6.63 5.17 8.49
N THR A 65 7.74 5.60 7.90
CA THR A 65 7.91 5.61 6.44
C THR A 65 9.13 4.83 5.98
N SER A 66 8.96 4.10 4.88
CA SER A 66 10.06 3.56 4.07
C SER A 66 9.99 4.16 2.66
N GLU A 67 11.12 4.19 1.95
CA GLU A 67 11.20 4.83 0.63
C GLU A 67 11.97 3.96 -0.35
N TYR A 68 11.32 3.51 -1.42
CA TYR A 68 11.87 2.47 -2.31
C TYR A 68 12.37 1.24 -1.52
N GLN A 69 13.68 1.17 -1.25
CA GLN A 69 14.37 0.11 -0.50
C GLN A 69 15.10 0.66 0.74
N HIS A 70 14.93 1.94 1.04
CA HIS A 70 15.48 2.61 2.21
C HIS A 70 14.50 2.51 3.39
N ARG A 71 15.04 2.30 4.58
CA ARG A 71 14.32 2.13 5.85
C ARG A 71 13.30 0.98 5.87
N LEU A 72 13.60 -0.14 5.20
CA LEU A 72 12.73 -1.32 5.20
C LEU A 72 12.54 -1.92 6.61
N GLU A 73 13.46 -1.65 7.54
CA GLU A 73 13.29 -2.01 8.95
C GLU A 73 12.07 -1.37 9.61
N MET A 74 11.56 -0.26 9.06
CA MET A 74 10.36 0.43 9.55
C MET A 74 9.05 -0.24 9.12
N GLU A 75 9.10 -1.20 8.19
CA GLU A 75 7.93 -1.93 7.66
C GLU A 75 7.46 -3.06 8.59
N SER A 76 7.50 -2.80 9.90
CA SER A 76 7.13 -3.75 10.96
C SER A 76 6.38 -3.10 12.12
N GLY A 77 6.21 -1.77 12.08
CA GLY A 77 5.44 -1.04 13.07
C GLY A 77 3.93 -1.29 12.96
N GLU A 78 3.17 -0.78 13.93
CA GLU A 78 1.70 -0.89 13.94
C GLU A 78 1.05 -0.21 12.72
N ALA A 79 1.61 0.92 12.29
CA ALA A 79 1.23 1.62 11.07
C ALA A 79 2.48 2.11 10.34
N TRP A 80 2.57 1.83 9.04
CA TRP A 80 3.68 2.25 8.20
C TRP A 80 3.27 2.45 6.75
N GLU A 81 4.02 3.27 6.03
CA GLU A 81 3.76 3.63 4.63
C GLU A 81 5.05 3.53 3.81
N ASN A 82 5.03 2.77 2.72
CA ASN A 82 6.11 2.77 1.73
C ASN A 82 5.77 3.78 0.63
N CYS A 83 6.65 4.75 0.42
CA CYS A 83 6.54 5.70 -0.68
C CYS A 83 7.55 5.41 -1.78
N ARG A 84 7.13 5.62 -3.04
CA ARG A 84 8.01 5.50 -4.22
C ARG A 84 7.37 6.13 -5.45
N GLY A 85 8.17 6.46 -6.45
CA GLY A 85 7.69 6.72 -7.80
C GLY A 85 7.28 5.44 -8.52
N ILE A 86 6.47 5.59 -9.58
CA ILE A 86 6.26 4.51 -10.57
C ILE A 86 7.59 4.21 -11.28
N GLY A 87 8.36 5.25 -11.59
CA GLY A 87 9.73 5.17 -12.11
C GLY A 87 10.78 5.15 -11.00
N PHE A 88 11.94 5.73 -11.26
CA PHE A 88 13.02 5.93 -10.27
C PHE A 88 13.05 7.36 -9.71
N SER A 89 12.36 8.30 -10.34
CA SER A 89 12.21 9.68 -9.88
C SER A 89 10.83 9.94 -9.24
N PHE A 90 10.78 10.87 -8.28
CA PHE A 90 9.53 11.45 -7.79
C PHE A 90 8.99 12.54 -8.73
N GLY A 91 9.83 13.53 -9.07
CA GLY A 91 9.49 14.54 -10.06
C GLY A 91 9.53 13.98 -11.49
N TYR A 92 8.85 14.64 -12.42
CA TYR A 92 8.93 14.28 -13.84
C TYR A 92 10.38 14.31 -14.33
N ASN A 93 10.82 13.20 -14.92
CA ASN A 93 12.13 13.08 -15.52
C ASN A 93 12.01 12.75 -17.02
N GLN A 94 12.33 13.73 -17.87
CA GLN A 94 12.23 13.59 -19.33
C GLN A 94 13.16 12.52 -19.94
N VAL A 95 14.18 12.05 -19.22
CA VAL A 95 15.07 10.99 -19.70
C VAL A 95 14.58 9.59 -19.36
N GLU A 96 13.62 9.46 -18.44
CA GLU A 96 12.95 8.18 -18.19
C GLU A 96 12.02 7.83 -19.35
N ASN A 97 11.93 6.54 -19.64
CA ASN A 97 11.01 5.96 -20.60
C ASN A 97 10.41 4.69 -20.00
N GLU A 98 9.52 4.01 -20.72
CA GLU A 98 8.78 2.83 -20.24
C GLU A 98 9.64 1.79 -19.50
N SER A 99 10.89 1.55 -19.90
CA SER A 99 11.74 0.55 -19.24
C SER A 99 12.17 0.92 -17.81
N HIS A 100 11.99 2.18 -17.40
CA HIS A 100 12.29 2.66 -16.05
C HIS A 100 11.07 2.59 -15.13
N TYR A 101 9.86 2.47 -15.69
CA TYR A 101 8.62 2.42 -14.94
C TYR A 101 8.25 0.99 -14.58
N GLN A 102 7.63 0.80 -13.42
CA GLN A 102 7.00 -0.47 -13.10
C GLN A 102 5.94 -0.82 -14.16
N SER A 103 5.88 -2.10 -14.54
CA SER A 103 4.70 -2.61 -15.22
C SER A 103 3.49 -2.57 -14.28
N VAL A 104 2.28 -2.59 -14.85
CA VAL A 104 1.03 -2.73 -14.08
C VAL A 104 1.11 -3.90 -13.09
N GLU A 105 1.61 -5.05 -13.55
CA GLU A 105 1.77 -6.26 -12.73
C GLU A 105 2.75 -6.04 -11.57
N SER A 106 3.91 -5.43 -11.83
CA SER A 106 4.90 -5.14 -10.78
C SER A 106 4.34 -4.17 -9.74
N ALA A 107 3.57 -3.17 -10.17
CA ALA A 107 2.97 -2.21 -9.26
C ALA A 107 1.86 -2.83 -8.39
N ILE A 108 1.02 -3.71 -8.96
CA ILE A 108 0.01 -4.45 -8.19
C ILE A 108 0.68 -5.41 -7.19
N ARG A 109 1.71 -6.17 -7.62
CA ARG A 109 2.46 -7.04 -6.69
C ARG A 109 3.10 -6.23 -5.57
N HIS A 110 3.62 -5.05 -5.85
CA HIS A 110 4.20 -4.15 -4.84
C HIS A 110 3.14 -3.69 -3.83
N LEU A 111 1.97 -3.24 -4.30
CA LEU A 111 0.84 -2.91 -3.44
C LEU A 111 0.46 -4.10 -2.53
N VAL A 112 0.27 -5.29 -3.11
CA VAL A 112 -0.13 -6.48 -2.36
C VAL A 112 0.95 -6.91 -1.35
N ASN A 113 2.23 -6.83 -1.71
CA ASN A 113 3.34 -7.09 -0.78
C ASN A 113 3.31 -6.15 0.43
N ILE A 114 2.93 -4.89 0.23
CA ILE A 114 2.84 -3.92 1.31
C ILE A 114 1.62 -4.19 2.18
N VAL A 115 0.44 -4.34 1.58
CA VAL A 115 -0.82 -4.53 2.34
C VAL A 115 -0.83 -5.86 3.11
N SER A 116 -0.29 -6.93 2.53
CA SER A 116 -0.17 -8.22 3.23
C SER A 116 0.75 -8.20 4.46
N ARG A 117 1.52 -7.12 4.64
CA ARG A 117 2.37 -6.85 5.81
C ARG A 117 1.86 -5.68 6.66
N GLY A 118 0.66 -5.17 6.37
CA GLY A 118 -0.04 -4.16 7.17
C GLY A 118 0.34 -2.72 6.86
N GLY A 119 1.05 -2.49 5.76
CA GLY A 119 1.45 -1.14 5.35
C GLY A 119 0.51 -0.52 4.33
N ASN A 120 0.68 0.79 4.13
CA ASN A 120 0.11 1.55 3.02
C ASN A 120 1.15 1.79 1.92
N LEU A 121 0.69 1.85 0.67
CA LEU A 121 1.51 2.28 -0.47
C LEU A 121 1.14 3.71 -0.85
N LEU A 122 2.10 4.63 -0.73
CA LEU A 122 2.02 5.96 -1.31
C LEU A 122 2.75 5.98 -2.67
N LEU A 123 1.99 5.75 -3.74
CA LEU A 123 2.53 5.72 -5.10
C LEU A 123 2.55 7.13 -5.71
N ASN A 124 3.75 7.67 -5.93
CA ASN A 124 3.95 9.00 -6.48
C ASN A 124 3.79 9.03 -8.01
N ILE A 125 3.18 10.11 -8.49
CA ILE A 125 3.20 10.53 -9.89
C ILE A 125 4.04 11.80 -10.08
N GLY A 126 4.69 11.91 -11.24
CA GLY A 126 5.46 13.09 -11.65
C GLY A 126 4.83 13.74 -12.89
N PRO A 127 3.94 14.73 -12.73
CA PRO A 127 3.38 15.48 -13.86
C PRO A 127 4.42 16.31 -14.60
N THR A 128 4.21 16.53 -15.89
CA THR A 128 5.02 17.45 -16.69
C THR A 128 4.88 18.89 -16.21
N ALA A 129 5.73 19.79 -16.71
CA ALA A 129 5.62 21.22 -16.42
C ALA A 129 4.30 21.85 -16.90
N SER A 130 3.60 21.23 -17.87
CA SER A 130 2.26 21.63 -18.31
C SER A 130 1.13 21.06 -17.42
N GLY A 131 1.46 20.26 -16.40
CA GLY A 131 0.50 19.61 -15.52
C GLY A 131 -0.08 18.31 -16.07
N GLU A 132 0.49 17.74 -17.12
CA GLU A 132 0.01 16.49 -17.72
C GLU A 132 0.65 15.28 -17.03
N ILE A 133 -0.14 14.24 -16.76
CA ILE A 133 0.38 12.95 -16.30
C ILE A 133 0.92 12.19 -17.53
N PRO A 134 2.21 11.81 -17.55
CA PRO A 134 2.77 11.06 -18.66
C PRO A 134 2.04 9.72 -18.91
N GLU A 135 1.91 9.34 -20.18
CA GLU A 135 1.08 8.20 -20.59
C GLU A 135 1.46 6.89 -19.90
N PHE A 136 2.75 6.59 -19.77
CA PHE A 136 3.22 5.39 -19.08
C PHE A 136 2.83 5.35 -17.59
N GLN A 137 2.78 6.51 -16.91
CA GLN A 137 2.29 6.57 -15.52
C GLN A 137 0.77 6.34 -15.48
N ARG A 138 0.03 6.95 -16.41
CA ARG A 138 -1.42 6.76 -16.55
C ARG A 138 -1.78 5.30 -16.76
N VAL A 139 -1.11 4.59 -17.67
CA VAL A 139 -1.35 3.16 -17.93
C VAL A 139 -1.19 2.31 -16.66
N VAL A 140 -0.19 2.61 -15.83
CA VAL A 140 0.02 1.91 -14.55
C VAL A 140 -1.11 2.20 -13.57
N LEU A 141 -1.48 3.47 -13.40
CA LEU A 141 -2.56 3.89 -12.51
C LEU A 141 -3.91 3.29 -12.92
N GLU A 142 -4.26 3.36 -14.20
CA GLU A 142 -5.50 2.79 -14.73
C GLU A 142 -5.51 1.26 -14.61
N GLY A 143 -4.36 0.60 -14.79
CA GLY A 143 -4.21 -0.83 -14.58
C GLY A 143 -4.43 -1.25 -13.12
N ILE A 144 -3.83 -0.53 -12.17
CA ILE A 144 -4.07 -0.74 -10.72
C ILE A 144 -5.54 -0.51 -10.40
N GLY A 145 -6.14 0.58 -10.90
CA GLY A 145 -7.55 0.91 -10.68
C GLY A 145 -8.50 -0.15 -11.21
N ALA A 146 -8.26 -0.68 -12.42
CA ALA A 146 -9.04 -1.76 -12.99
C ALA A 146 -8.96 -3.04 -12.14
N TRP A 147 -7.78 -3.36 -11.62
CA TRP A 147 -7.60 -4.51 -10.73
C TRP A 147 -8.29 -4.32 -9.37
N LEU A 148 -8.16 -3.14 -8.75
CA LEU A 148 -8.79 -2.80 -7.48
C LEU A 148 -10.31 -2.70 -7.56
N THR A 149 -10.87 -2.38 -8.72
CA THR A 149 -12.33 -2.39 -8.94
C THR A 149 -12.92 -3.78 -8.68
N VAL A 150 -12.18 -4.85 -9.00
CA VAL A 150 -12.61 -6.24 -8.81
C VAL A 150 -12.14 -6.77 -7.45
N ASN A 151 -10.89 -6.47 -7.08
CA ASN A 151 -10.20 -7.13 -5.97
C ASN A 151 -10.03 -6.26 -4.72
N GLY A 152 -10.63 -5.05 -4.70
CA GLY A 152 -10.41 -4.05 -3.68
C GLY A 152 -10.78 -4.48 -2.26
N SER A 153 -11.71 -5.43 -2.07
CA SER A 153 -12.08 -5.95 -0.75
C SER A 153 -10.98 -6.75 -0.06
N ALA A 154 -9.98 -7.22 -0.82
CA ALA A 154 -8.78 -7.88 -0.30
C ALA A 154 -7.65 -6.90 0.02
N ILE A 155 -7.87 -5.60 -0.18
CA ILE A 155 -6.90 -4.52 0.02
C ILE A 155 -7.45 -3.50 1.02
N TYR A 156 -8.55 -2.83 0.67
CA TYR A 156 -9.17 -1.79 1.48
C TYR A 156 -9.82 -2.39 2.72
N GLY A 157 -9.51 -1.84 3.90
CA GLY A 157 -10.02 -2.34 5.18
C GLY A 157 -9.59 -3.77 5.50
N SER A 158 -8.53 -4.25 4.84
CA SER A 158 -7.95 -5.57 5.11
C SER A 158 -6.76 -5.46 6.07
N GLU A 159 -6.46 -6.57 6.71
CA GLU A 159 -5.32 -6.75 7.60
C GLU A 159 -4.46 -7.93 7.14
N PRO A 160 -3.18 -8.00 7.56
CA PRO A 160 -2.36 -9.19 7.40
C PRO A 160 -3.04 -10.43 7.98
N TYR A 161 -3.00 -11.54 7.23
CA TYR A 161 -3.44 -12.82 7.77
C TYR A 161 -2.25 -13.61 8.33
N ILE A 162 -1.97 -13.42 9.61
CA ILE A 162 -0.76 -13.94 10.30
C ILE A 162 -0.70 -15.47 10.42
N ASN A 163 -1.81 -16.17 10.20
CA ASN A 163 -1.87 -17.63 10.26
C ASN A 163 -1.37 -18.29 8.97
N ALA A 164 -1.08 -17.52 7.92
CA ALA A 164 -0.59 -18.02 6.64
C ALA A 164 0.83 -17.54 6.36
N ALA A 165 1.66 -18.42 5.80
CA ALA A 165 2.94 -18.01 5.24
C ALA A 165 2.76 -17.43 3.83
N SER A 166 3.52 -16.37 3.53
CA SER A 166 3.69 -15.90 2.15
C SER A 166 4.66 -16.80 1.39
N SER A 167 4.57 -16.80 0.06
CA SER A 167 5.44 -17.60 -0.82
C SER A 167 5.90 -16.80 -2.05
N GLU A 168 7.12 -17.05 -2.53
CA GLU A 168 7.63 -16.49 -3.79
C GLU A 168 7.41 -17.45 -4.99
N THR A 169 7.41 -18.75 -4.72
CA THR A 169 7.28 -19.79 -5.76
C THR A 169 6.38 -20.93 -5.28
N PRO A 170 5.09 -20.96 -5.67
CA PRO A 170 4.38 -19.91 -6.42
C PRO A 170 4.23 -18.60 -5.60
N TRP A 171 4.05 -17.47 -6.29
CA TRP A 171 3.90 -16.18 -5.61
C TRP A 171 2.51 -16.07 -4.97
N ILE A 172 2.48 -15.97 -3.64
CA ILE A 172 1.25 -15.94 -2.83
C ILE A 172 1.41 -14.95 -1.68
N ARG A 173 0.38 -14.13 -1.47
CA ARG A 173 0.19 -13.27 -0.30
C ARG A 173 -1.18 -13.49 0.32
N TRP A 174 -1.30 -13.12 1.59
CA TRP A 174 -2.53 -13.30 2.33
C TRP A 174 -2.96 -12.03 3.03
N THR A 175 -4.23 -11.72 2.91
CA THR A 175 -4.91 -10.67 3.69
C THR A 175 -6.21 -11.23 4.23
N GLN A 176 -6.85 -10.52 5.15
CA GLN A 176 -8.17 -10.85 5.66
C GLN A 176 -8.95 -9.58 5.94
N ASN A 177 -10.27 -9.69 5.98
CA ASN A 177 -11.15 -8.70 6.58
C ASN A 177 -12.14 -9.40 7.52
N ASP A 178 -13.15 -8.71 8.04
CA ASP A 178 -14.12 -9.30 8.97
C ASP A 178 -14.85 -10.55 8.44
N ASN A 179 -15.04 -10.65 7.13
CA ASN A 179 -15.87 -11.67 6.50
C ASN A 179 -15.07 -12.79 5.83
N ASP A 180 -13.86 -12.46 5.37
CA ASP A 180 -13.14 -13.25 4.38
C ASP A 180 -11.64 -13.36 4.71
N VAL A 181 -11.05 -14.49 4.35
CA VAL A 181 -9.61 -14.69 4.20
C VAL A 181 -9.30 -14.73 2.70
N PHE A 182 -8.27 -13.99 2.27
CA PHE A 182 -7.89 -13.88 0.86
C PHE A 182 -6.52 -14.50 0.60
N ALA A 183 -6.45 -15.39 -0.39
CA ALA A 183 -5.19 -15.78 -1.02
C ALA A 183 -5.04 -15.00 -2.33
N ILE A 184 -3.99 -14.17 -2.41
CA ILE A 184 -3.67 -13.36 -3.59
C ILE A 184 -2.52 -14.07 -4.32
N ILE A 185 -2.81 -14.62 -5.49
CA ILE A 185 -2.01 -15.63 -6.17
C ILE A 185 -1.67 -15.14 -7.58
N ASP A 186 -0.39 -15.14 -7.92
CA ASP A 186 0.04 -14.89 -9.30
C ASP A 186 0.43 -16.19 -10.00
N HIS A 187 -0.59 -16.90 -10.49
CA HIS A 187 -0.45 -18.18 -11.19
C HIS A 187 -1.69 -18.53 -12.02
N VAL A 188 -1.49 -19.23 -13.13
CA VAL A 188 -2.56 -19.75 -14.02
C VAL A 188 -2.50 -21.26 -14.10
N GLY A 189 -3.67 -21.90 -14.08
CA GLY A 189 -3.81 -23.34 -14.19
C GLY A 189 -3.77 -24.03 -12.83
N GLN A 190 -3.35 -25.30 -12.83
CA GLN A 190 -3.28 -26.07 -11.60
C GLN A 190 -2.19 -25.55 -10.67
N ILE A 191 -2.53 -25.40 -9.40
CA ILE A 191 -1.63 -24.99 -8.33
C ILE A 191 -1.91 -25.82 -7.07
N SER A 192 -0.85 -26.10 -6.32
CA SER A 192 -0.91 -26.70 -4.99
C SER A 192 0.05 -25.96 -4.07
N PHE A 193 -0.38 -25.59 -2.87
CA PHE A 193 0.43 -24.83 -1.92
C PHE A 193 -0.06 -25.05 -0.49
N GLU A 194 0.83 -24.79 0.47
CA GLU A 194 0.48 -24.85 1.89
C GLU A 194 -0.47 -23.72 2.24
N ALA A 195 -1.58 -24.06 2.87
CA ALA A 195 -2.56 -23.10 3.33
C ALA A 195 -3.01 -23.41 4.76
N PRO A 196 -3.28 -22.38 5.57
CA PRO A 196 -3.88 -22.57 6.88
C PRO A 196 -5.27 -23.17 6.77
N SER A 197 -5.91 -23.44 7.92
CA SER A 197 -7.32 -23.80 7.94
C SER A 197 -8.15 -22.65 7.37
N VAL A 198 -8.85 -22.91 6.27
CA VAL A 198 -9.76 -22.00 5.57
C VAL A 198 -11.01 -22.79 5.20
N ASN A 199 -12.13 -22.11 4.88
CA ASN A 199 -13.34 -22.79 4.44
C ASN A 199 -13.29 -23.07 2.92
N GLU A 200 -12.72 -24.22 2.53
CA GLU A 200 -12.53 -24.58 1.12
C GLU A 200 -13.84 -24.65 0.32
N ILE A 201 -14.94 -25.04 0.98
CA ILE A 201 -16.26 -25.16 0.36
C ILE A 201 -16.80 -23.81 -0.09
N SER A 202 -16.34 -22.73 0.55
CA SER A 202 -16.74 -21.36 0.24
C SER A 202 -15.85 -20.66 -0.80
N ALA A 203 -14.78 -21.32 -1.24
CA ALA A 203 -13.77 -20.71 -2.11
C ALA A 203 -14.39 -20.14 -3.39
N SER A 204 -14.03 -18.91 -3.71
CA SER A 204 -14.43 -18.25 -4.96
C SER A 204 -13.39 -17.24 -5.40
N VAL A 205 -13.24 -17.05 -6.72
CA VAL A 205 -12.44 -15.94 -7.25
C VAL A 205 -13.23 -14.65 -7.08
N LEU A 206 -12.61 -13.58 -6.56
CA LEU A 206 -13.29 -12.29 -6.44
C LEU A 206 -13.72 -11.77 -7.82
N GLY A 207 -14.98 -11.32 -7.91
CA GLY A 207 -15.61 -10.92 -9.16
C GLY A 207 -15.82 -12.05 -10.18
N GLY A 208 -15.60 -13.30 -9.77
CA GLY A 208 -15.67 -14.48 -10.61
C GLY A 208 -16.51 -15.60 -10.03
N GLU A 209 -16.18 -16.83 -10.42
CA GLU A 209 -16.96 -18.02 -10.09
C GLU A 209 -16.47 -18.71 -8.81
N LYS A 210 -17.34 -19.60 -8.31
CA LYS A 210 -16.99 -20.52 -7.23
C LYS A 210 -15.86 -21.45 -7.68
N LEU A 211 -14.90 -21.69 -6.79
CA LEU A 211 -13.73 -22.50 -7.04
C LEU A 211 -13.83 -23.84 -6.30
N SER A 212 -13.50 -24.94 -6.98
CA SER A 212 -13.33 -26.23 -6.31
C SER A 212 -11.91 -26.31 -5.74
N VAL A 213 -11.81 -26.50 -4.42
CA VAL A 213 -10.54 -26.60 -3.70
C VAL A 213 -10.48 -27.95 -2.98
N ALA A 214 -9.41 -28.70 -3.21
CA ALA A 214 -9.17 -29.99 -2.54
C ALA A 214 -8.03 -29.84 -1.53
N ARG A 215 -8.20 -30.40 -0.32
CA ARG A 215 -7.18 -30.40 0.73
C ARG A 215 -6.59 -31.79 0.94
N GLU A 216 -5.26 -31.86 1.02
CA GLU A 216 -4.50 -33.04 1.44
C GLU A 216 -3.46 -32.60 2.49
N GLY A 217 -3.74 -32.90 3.76
CA GLY A 217 -2.93 -32.40 4.87
C GLY A 217 -2.95 -30.86 4.95
N THR A 218 -1.77 -30.24 4.87
CA THR A 218 -1.61 -28.78 4.87
C THR A 218 -1.73 -28.15 3.49
N LEU A 219 -1.73 -28.96 2.42
CA LEU A 219 -1.79 -28.46 1.05
C LEU A 219 -3.24 -28.29 0.60
N ILE A 220 -3.53 -27.18 -0.07
CA ILE A 220 -4.73 -27.01 -0.89
C ILE A 220 -4.35 -26.96 -2.36
N SER A 221 -5.22 -27.52 -3.20
CA SER A 221 -5.05 -27.55 -4.65
C SER A 221 -6.31 -27.06 -5.37
N MET A 222 -6.10 -26.34 -6.47
CA MET A 222 -7.16 -25.73 -7.27
C MET A 222 -6.68 -25.48 -8.70
N ASN A 223 -7.59 -25.15 -9.61
CA ASN A 223 -7.28 -24.75 -10.97
C ASN A 223 -7.74 -23.31 -11.21
N LEU A 224 -6.79 -22.41 -11.44
CA LEU A 224 -7.05 -21.00 -11.63
C LEU A 224 -7.15 -20.64 -13.11
N SER A 225 -8.32 -20.17 -13.55
CA SER A 225 -8.51 -19.70 -14.92
C SER A 225 -7.96 -18.28 -15.10
N ALA A 226 -7.54 -17.94 -16.32
CA ALA A 226 -7.09 -16.57 -16.63
C ALA A 226 -8.19 -15.54 -16.29
N PRO A 227 -7.91 -14.54 -15.44
CA PRO A 227 -8.87 -13.52 -15.07
C PRO A 227 -9.12 -12.56 -16.24
N ILE A 228 -10.23 -11.83 -16.14
CA ILE A 228 -10.58 -10.76 -17.08
C ILE A 228 -9.64 -9.56 -16.89
N THR A 229 -9.20 -9.30 -15.65
CA THR A 229 -8.17 -8.30 -15.31
C THR A 229 -6.77 -8.92 -15.42
N LYS A 230 -5.70 -8.11 -15.48
CA LYS A 230 -4.33 -8.64 -15.33
C LYS A 230 -4.11 -9.21 -13.91
N TRP A 231 -3.20 -10.17 -13.79
CA TRP A 231 -2.75 -10.83 -12.56
C TRP A 231 -2.33 -9.84 -11.47
N PRO A 232 -2.40 -10.18 -10.16
CA PRO A 232 -2.73 -11.49 -9.55
C PRO A 232 -4.23 -11.83 -9.45
N ILE A 233 -4.59 -13.11 -9.24
CA ILE A 233 -5.94 -13.56 -8.89
C ILE A 233 -6.15 -13.49 -7.37
N VAL A 234 -7.33 -13.09 -6.92
CA VAL A 234 -7.71 -13.18 -5.51
C VAL A 234 -8.75 -14.28 -5.30
N VAL A 235 -8.41 -15.26 -4.47
CA VAL A 235 -9.33 -16.30 -3.99
C VAL A 235 -9.79 -15.94 -2.58
N SER A 236 -11.10 -15.84 -2.39
CA SER A 236 -11.74 -15.55 -1.11
C SER A 236 -12.26 -16.83 -0.47
N PHE A 237 -12.09 -16.94 0.85
CA PHE A 237 -12.66 -17.99 1.70
C PHE A 237 -13.45 -17.34 2.83
N LYS A 238 -14.73 -17.71 3.01
CA LYS A 238 -15.57 -17.21 4.11
C LYS A 238 -15.03 -17.67 5.45
N LYS A 239 -15.04 -16.78 6.45
CA LYS A 239 -14.79 -17.11 7.85
C LYS A 239 -15.94 -17.91 8.47
#